data_AF-A0A212RYY4-F1
#
_entry.id   AF-A0A212RYY4-F1
#
_cell.length_a   1.000
_cell.length_b   1.000
_cell.length_c   1.000
_cell.angle_alpha   90.00
_cell.angle_beta   90.00
_cell.angle_gamma   90.00
#
_symmetry.space_group_name_H-M   'P 1'
#
loop_
_entity.id
_entity.type
_entity.pdbx_description
1 polymer ?
#
loop_
_entity_poly.entity_id
_entity_poly.type
_entity_poly.pdbx_seq_one_letter_code
_entity_poly.pdbx_strand_id
1 'polypeptide(L)'
;MPGTLLYDAGGGIPKLIADVELDIQHLQQGGRKAIMFSNENDRPYELKDPIEGIAAMTAVIESSKPKLKVPFSVNYLWDLTASIAAATGASLMHEIFFGVFASDMGVWASDCASAAGLWRTIGALHIKLFLNIDAEFGHSLGQRPIELRTKRTVFSSMADLVLASGPIAGQPADHLALQ
;
A
#
# COMPACT_ATOMS: atom_id res chain seq x y z
N MET A 1 -10.76 8.66 0.43
CA MET A 1 -11.86 7.66 0.52
C MET A 1 -12.95 8.14 1.48
N PRO A 2 -14.15 7.54 1.57
CA PRO A 2 -15.08 7.86 2.65
C PRO A 2 -14.37 7.88 4.01
N GLY A 3 -14.69 8.87 4.85
CA GLY A 3 -14.01 9.12 6.13
C GLY A 3 -12.86 10.13 6.05
N THR A 4 -12.34 10.43 4.86
CA THR A 4 -11.19 11.34 4.69
C THR A 4 -11.61 12.76 4.33
N LEU A 5 -10.74 13.74 4.63
CA LEU A 5 -11.04 15.17 4.40
C LEU A 5 -11.28 15.52 2.94
N LEU A 6 -10.61 14.85 2.00
CA LEU A 6 -10.67 15.14 0.57
C LEU A 6 -11.74 14.33 -0.18
N TYR A 7 -12.59 13.60 0.55
CA TYR A 7 -13.64 12.81 -0.08
C TYR A 7 -14.78 13.69 -0.62
N ASP A 8 -15.02 13.58 -1.93
CA ASP A 8 -16.19 14.18 -2.58
C ASP A 8 -17.45 13.35 -2.27
N ALA A 9 -18.14 13.72 -1.20
CA ALA A 9 -19.41 13.10 -0.82
C ALA A 9 -20.54 13.33 -1.84
N GLY A 10 -20.46 14.39 -2.66
CA GLY A 10 -21.45 14.67 -3.71
C GLY A 10 -21.34 13.71 -4.89
N GLY A 11 -20.11 13.38 -5.29
CA GLY A 11 -19.83 12.36 -6.30
C GLY A 11 -19.95 10.92 -5.81
N GLY A 12 -19.59 10.68 -4.55
CA GLY A 12 -19.71 9.39 -3.89
C GLY A 12 -18.87 8.26 -4.52
N ILE A 13 -19.19 7.02 -4.15
CA ILE A 13 -18.58 5.81 -4.73
C ILE A 13 -18.68 5.75 -6.26
N PRO A 14 -19.82 6.10 -6.91
CA PRO A 14 -19.90 6.07 -8.37
C PRO A 14 -18.88 6.97 -9.06
N LYS A 15 -18.62 8.16 -8.52
CA LYS A 15 -17.58 9.06 -9.05
C LYS A 15 -16.18 8.45 -8.86
N LEU A 16 -15.88 7.87 -7.70
CA LEU A 16 -14.60 7.20 -7.47
C LEU A 16 -14.34 6.08 -8.47
N ILE A 17 -15.36 5.26 -8.76
CA ILE A 17 -15.27 4.22 -9.79
C ILE A 17 -14.99 4.84 -11.15
N ALA A 18 -15.73 5.86 -11.55
CA ALA A 18 -15.54 6.51 -12.85
C ALA A 18 -14.12 7.12 -13.02
N ASP A 19 -13.62 7.79 -11.97
CA ASP A 19 -12.28 8.38 -11.97
C ASP A 19 -11.20 7.27 -12.08
N VAL A 20 -11.33 6.20 -11.29
CA VAL A 20 -10.39 5.07 -11.31
C VAL A 20 -10.40 4.34 -12.65
N GLU A 21 -11.55 4.16 -13.27
CA GLU A 21 -11.67 3.53 -14.59
C GLU A 21 -11.03 4.37 -15.69
N LEU A 22 -11.12 5.69 -15.58
CA LEU A 22 -10.42 6.62 -16.47
C LEU A 22 -8.89 6.50 -16.31
N ASP A 23 -8.40 6.42 -15.08
CA ASP A 23 -6.97 6.20 -14.80
C ASP A 23 -6.48 4.85 -15.31
N ILE A 24 -7.25 3.78 -15.14
CA ILE A 24 -6.96 2.45 -15.72
C ILE A 24 -6.82 2.57 -17.23
N GLN A 25 -7.73 3.28 -17.91
CA GLN A 25 -7.63 3.48 -19.36
C GLN A 25 -6.33 4.19 -19.74
N HIS A 26 -5.99 5.30 -19.07
CA HIS A 26 -4.79 6.07 -19.36
C HIS A 26 -3.50 5.27 -19.10
N LEU A 27 -3.42 4.55 -17.98
CA LEU A 27 -2.25 3.74 -17.63
C LEU A 27 -2.05 2.59 -18.64
N GLN A 28 -3.12 1.94 -19.07
CA GLN A 28 -3.04 0.87 -20.06
C GLN A 28 -2.66 1.40 -21.45
N GLN A 29 -3.19 2.54 -21.87
CA GLN A 29 -2.79 3.21 -23.12
C GLN A 29 -1.32 3.67 -23.08
N GLY A 30 -0.84 4.08 -21.90
CA GLY A 30 0.56 4.39 -21.65
C GLY A 30 1.49 3.16 -21.58
N GLY A 31 0.97 1.95 -21.80
CA GLY A 31 1.77 0.73 -21.87
C GLY A 31 2.29 0.22 -20.53
N ARG A 32 1.72 0.67 -19.40
CA ARG A 32 2.08 0.18 -18.06
C ARG A 32 1.78 -1.32 -17.95
N LYS A 33 2.67 -2.06 -17.27
CA LYS A 33 2.63 -3.53 -17.18
C LYS A 33 1.92 -4.06 -15.95
N ALA A 34 1.66 -3.19 -14.99
CA ALA A 34 0.87 -3.44 -13.81
C ALA A 34 0.24 -2.11 -13.34
N ILE A 35 -0.82 -2.21 -12.56
CA ILE A 35 -1.51 -1.06 -11.95
C ILE A 35 -1.55 -1.27 -10.44
N MET A 36 -1.26 -0.22 -9.67
CA MET A 36 -1.41 -0.26 -8.22
C MET A 36 -2.60 0.61 -7.83
N PHE A 37 -3.53 0.04 -7.07
CA PHE A 37 -4.58 0.81 -6.42
C PHE A 37 -4.06 1.30 -5.08
N SER A 38 -4.12 2.60 -4.84
CA SER A 38 -3.68 3.19 -3.58
C SER A 38 -4.58 4.33 -3.10
N ASN A 39 -4.65 4.50 -1.79
CA ASN A 39 -5.35 5.59 -1.11
C ASN A 39 -4.44 6.81 -0.84
N GLU A 40 -3.44 7.04 -1.69
CA GLU A 40 -2.41 8.07 -1.54
C GLU A 40 -2.94 9.49 -1.29
N ASN A 41 -4.16 9.82 -1.70
CA ASN A 41 -4.74 11.16 -1.48
C ASN A 41 -5.65 11.25 -0.23
N ASP A 42 -5.63 10.25 0.65
CA ASP A 42 -6.43 10.20 1.89
C ASP A 42 -5.85 11.06 3.02
N ARG A 43 -5.13 12.13 2.66
CA ARG A 43 -4.40 13.00 3.60
C ARG A 43 -5.36 13.85 4.46
N PRO A 44 -5.03 14.10 5.74
CA PRO A 44 -3.94 13.52 6.50
C PRO A 44 -4.19 12.03 6.76
N TYR A 45 -3.13 11.23 6.71
CA TYR A 45 -3.23 9.79 6.96
C TYR A 45 -3.51 9.50 8.43
N GLU A 46 -4.11 8.34 8.69
CA GLU A 46 -4.37 7.85 10.05
C GLU A 46 -3.66 6.51 10.24
N LEU A 47 -3.03 6.25 11.39
CA LEU A 47 -2.35 4.97 11.67
C LEU A 47 -3.30 3.76 11.80
N LYS A 48 -4.60 4.02 11.83
CA LYS A 48 -5.63 2.99 11.90
C LYS A 48 -6.63 3.23 10.80
N ASP A 49 -6.72 2.28 9.89
CA ASP A 49 -7.61 2.45 8.74
C ASP A 49 -9.09 2.49 9.14
N PRO A 50 -9.84 3.46 8.57
CA PRO A 50 -11.28 3.48 8.70
C PRO A 50 -11.91 2.30 7.94
N ILE A 51 -12.87 1.63 8.58
CA ILE A 51 -13.58 0.48 7.99
C ILE A 51 -14.34 0.92 6.71
N GLU A 52 -14.85 2.14 6.69
CA GLU A 52 -15.50 2.74 5.54
C GLU A 52 -14.57 2.89 4.33
N GLY A 53 -13.29 3.19 4.56
CA GLY A 53 -12.29 3.32 3.49
C GLY A 53 -11.92 1.96 2.90
N ILE A 54 -11.79 0.93 3.75
CA ILE A 54 -11.57 -0.46 3.33
C ILE A 54 -12.74 -0.97 2.48
N ALA A 55 -13.97 -0.74 2.94
CA ALA A 55 -15.18 -1.13 2.23
C ALA A 55 -15.28 -0.43 0.87
N ALA A 56 -15.00 0.87 0.84
CA ALA A 56 -15.02 1.66 -0.39
C ALA A 56 -13.94 1.20 -1.38
N MET A 57 -12.70 0.97 -0.91
CA MET A 57 -11.58 0.55 -1.76
C MET A 57 -11.87 -0.81 -2.40
N THR A 58 -12.37 -1.74 -1.59
CA THR A 58 -12.78 -3.07 -2.07
C THR A 58 -13.85 -2.97 -3.15
N ALA A 59 -14.89 -2.14 -2.92
CA ALA A 59 -15.97 -1.95 -3.89
C ALA A 59 -15.51 -1.29 -5.19
N VAL A 60 -14.62 -0.29 -5.10
CA VAL A 60 -14.05 0.41 -6.26
C VAL A 60 -13.21 -0.54 -7.09
N ILE A 61 -12.33 -1.32 -6.46
CA ILE A 61 -11.48 -2.30 -7.16
C ILE A 61 -12.33 -3.37 -7.83
N GLU A 62 -13.26 -4.02 -7.11
CA GLU A 62 -14.11 -5.07 -7.70
C GLU A 62 -14.95 -4.56 -8.87
N SER A 63 -15.47 -3.33 -8.78
CA SER A 63 -16.23 -2.71 -9.88
C SER A 63 -15.36 -2.42 -11.10
N SER A 64 -14.11 -2.00 -10.88
CA SER A 64 -13.20 -1.59 -11.96
C SER A 64 -12.41 -2.77 -12.56
N LYS A 65 -12.31 -3.89 -11.83
CA LYS A 65 -11.52 -5.08 -12.17
C LYS A 65 -11.82 -5.65 -13.57
N PRO A 66 -13.08 -5.72 -14.07
CA PRO A 66 -13.36 -6.18 -15.44
C PRO A 66 -12.69 -5.34 -16.54
N LYS A 67 -12.25 -4.12 -16.25
CA LYS A 67 -11.58 -3.21 -17.21
C LYS A 67 -10.05 -3.38 -17.22
N LEU A 68 -9.50 -4.14 -16.27
CA LEU A 68 -8.07 -4.43 -16.18
C LEU A 68 -7.66 -5.49 -17.21
N LYS A 69 -6.56 -5.22 -17.91
CA LYS A 69 -5.88 -6.10 -18.88
C LYS A 69 -4.49 -6.52 -18.40
N VAL A 70 -4.03 -5.94 -17.31
CA VAL A 70 -2.73 -6.16 -16.68
C VAL A 70 -2.94 -6.55 -15.21
N PRO A 71 -2.01 -7.28 -14.59
CA PRO A 71 -2.09 -7.57 -13.16
C PRO A 71 -2.13 -6.29 -12.33
N PHE A 72 -2.68 -6.40 -11.12
CA PHE A 72 -2.74 -5.27 -10.21
C PHE A 72 -2.26 -5.62 -8.80
N SER A 73 -1.85 -4.57 -8.09
CA SER A 73 -1.49 -4.59 -6.68
C SER A 73 -2.39 -3.65 -5.87
N VAL A 74 -2.40 -3.86 -4.57
CA VAL A 74 -3.07 -2.96 -3.61
C VAL A 74 -2.02 -2.42 -2.64
N ASN A 75 -2.11 -1.12 -2.38
CA ASN A 75 -1.41 -0.41 -1.33
C ASN A 75 -2.43 0.46 -0.60
N TYR A 76 -3.01 -0.08 0.47
CA TYR A 76 -3.95 0.64 1.31
C TYR A 76 -3.34 0.74 2.70
N LEU A 77 -2.76 1.90 2.99
CA LEU A 77 -1.80 2.10 4.07
C LEU A 77 -2.02 1.19 5.28
N TRP A 78 -0.96 0.50 5.71
CA TRP A 78 -0.89 -0.38 6.89
C TRP A 78 -1.42 -1.82 6.72
N ASP A 79 -1.63 -2.48 7.87
CA ASP A 79 -1.79 -3.92 8.04
C ASP A 79 -3.00 -4.51 7.29
N LEU A 80 -3.99 -3.69 6.94
CA LEU A 80 -5.25 -4.16 6.35
C LEU A 80 -5.23 -4.22 4.82
N THR A 81 -4.14 -3.78 4.15
CA THR A 81 -3.92 -3.96 2.71
C THR A 81 -4.23 -5.38 2.25
N ALA A 82 -3.82 -6.39 3.02
CA ALA A 82 -3.97 -7.78 2.65
C ALA A 82 -5.43 -8.25 2.57
N SER A 83 -6.31 -7.69 3.39
CA SER A 83 -7.74 -7.99 3.34
C SER A 83 -8.34 -7.55 2.01
N ILE A 84 -8.00 -6.34 1.56
CA ILE A 84 -8.45 -5.80 0.27
C ILE A 84 -7.81 -6.61 -0.86
N ALA A 85 -6.50 -6.86 -0.81
CA ALA A 85 -5.78 -7.64 -1.81
C ALA A 85 -6.38 -9.04 -1.99
N ALA A 86 -6.66 -9.75 -0.90
CA ALA A 86 -7.28 -11.07 -0.93
C ALA A 86 -8.71 -11.05 -1.44
N ALA A 87 -9.54 -10.11 -0.96
CA ALA A 87 -10.93 -9.98 -1.39
C ALA A 87 -11.06 -9.63 -2.87
N THR A 88 -10.12 -8.83 -3.39
CA THR A 88 -10.14 -8.35 -4.78
C THR A 88 -9.35 -9.23 -5.74
N GLY A 89 -8.56 -10.17 -5.25
CA GLY A 89 -7.71 -11.05 -6.08
C GLY A 89 -6.49 -10.34 -6.67
N ALA A 90 -5.91 -9.39 -5.93
CA ALA A 90 -4.65 -8.75 -6.29
C ALA A 90 -3.51 -9.78 -6.32
N SER A 91 -2.57 -9.63 -7.26
CA SER A 91 -1.41 -10.53 -7.35
C SER A 91 -0.31 -10.18 -6.36
N LEU A 92 -0.29 -8.92 -5.92
CA LEU A 92 0.77 -8.30 -5.15
C LEU A 92 0.15 -7.36 -4.12
N MET A 93 0.82 -7.19 -3.00
CA MET A 93 0.56 -6.10 -2.07
C MET A 93 1.83 -5.34 -1.75
N HIS A 94 1.66 -4.04 -1.53
CA HIS A 94 2.75 -3.11 -1.27
C HIS A 94 2.47 -2.36 0.02
N GLU A 95 3.39 -2.44 1.00
CA GLU A 95 3.29 -1.70 2.27
C GLU A 95 4.59 -1.71 3.09
N ILE A 96 4.60 -1.02 4.24
CA ILE A 96 5.62 -1.10 5.30
C ILE A 96 5.06 -1.86 6.51
N PHE A 97 5.47 -3.12 6.68
CA PHE A 97 5.02 -3.97 7.80
C PHE A 97 6.03 -4.10 8.95
N PHE A 98 7.14 -3.38 8.94
CA PHE A 98 8.16 -3.51 10.01
C PHE A 98 8.84 -2.19 10.34
N GLY A 99 9.30 -2.12 11.58
CA GLY A 99 10.01 -0.96 12.11
C GLY A 99 9.14 -0.13 13.03
N VAL A 100 9.77 0.92 13.56
CA VAL A 100 9.09 1.94 14.36
C VAL A 100 9.57 3.29 13.85
N PHE A 101 8.64 4.18 13.55
CA PHE A 101 8.90 5.47 12.92
C PHE A 101 8.26 6.60 13.72
N ALA A 102 8.95 7.73 13.81
CA ALA A 102 8.35 9.00 14.17
C ALA A 102 7.78 9.63 12.90
N SER A 103 6.47 9.70 12.79
CA SER A 103 5.75 10.15 11.58
C SER A 103 4.90 11.38 11.84
N ASP A 104 4.36 11.96 10.78
CA ASP A 104 3.38 13.06 10.85
C ASP A 104 2.10 12.66 11.60
N MET A 105 1.85 11.35 11.77
CA MET A 105 0.70 10.79 12.48
C MET A 105 1.02 10.39 13.93
N GLY A 106 2.25 10.62 14.39
CA GLY A 106 2.77 10.17 15.68
C GLY A 106 3.67 8.94 15.57
N VAL A 107 3.70 8.12 16.63
CA VAL A 107 4.53 6.91 16.66
C VAL A 107 3.86 5.81 15.84
N TRP A 108 4.46 5.49 14.71
CA TRP A 108 4.07 4.36 13.89
C TRP A 108 4.89 3.13 14.29
N ALA A 109 4.21 2.11 14.83
CA ALA A 109 4.84 0.84 15.22
C ALA A 109 4.11 -0.33 14.54
N SER A 110 4.69 -0.86 13.47
CA SER A 110 4.06 -1.95 12.69
C SER A 110 4.07 -3.28 13.44
N ASP A 111 3.00 -4.06 13.32
CA ASP A 111 2.89 -5.42 13.86
C ASP A 111 2.87 -6.48 12.74
N CYS A 112 4.07 -6.78 12.23
CA CYS A 112 4.27 -7.78 11.18
C CYS A 112 3.69 -9.17 11.55
N ALA A 113 3.68 -9.53 12.83
CA ALA A 113 3.24 -10.86 13.27
C ALA A 113 1.71 -10.96 13.19
N SER A 114 0.99 -9.94 13.64
CA SER A 114 -0.46 -9.87 13.50
C SER A 114 -0.89 -9.80 12.03
N ALA A 115 -0.19 -9.02 11.20
CA ALA A 115 -0.42 -8.97 9.75
C ALA A 115 -0.25 -10.36 9.11
N ALA A 116 0.89 -11.03 9.35
CA ALA A 116 1.14 -12.38 8.84
C ALA A 116 0.09 -13.41 9.33
N GLY A 117 -0.34 -13.29 10.59
CA GLY A 117 -1.41 -14.11 11.16
C GLY A 117 -2.76 -13.91 10.46
N LEU A 118 -3.11 -12.66 10.15
CA LEU A 118 -4.28 -12.31 9.35
C LEU A 118 -4.20 -12.92 7.96
N TRP A 119 -3.06 -12.77 7.27
CA TRP A 119 -2.86 -13.29 5.91
C TRP A 119 -3.06 -14.79 5.83
N ARG A 120 -2.53 -15.52 6.81
CA ARG A 120 -2.75 -16.96 6.94
C ARG A 120 -4.23 -17.28 7.13
N THR A 121 -4.92 -16.53 7.99
CA THR A 121 -6.34 -16.74 8.33
C THR A 121 -7.24 -16.55 7.11
N ILE A 122 -6.97 -15.54 6.28
CA ILE A 122 -7.77 -15.22 5.09
C ILE A 122 -7.30 -15.94 3.82
N GLY A 123 -6.28 -16.81 3.90
CA GLY A 123 -5.74 -17.54 2.75
C GLY A 123 -4.89 -16.71 1.78
N ALA A 124 -4.38 -15.55 2.21
CA ALA A 124 -3.64 -14.59 1.38
C ALA A 124 -2.13 -14.87 1.23
N LEU A 125 -1.62 -16.00 1.73
CA LEU A 125 -0.16 -16.32 1.66
C LEU A 125 0.38 -16.49 0.23
N HIS A 126 -0.49 -16.56 -0.77
CA HIS A 126 -0.12 -16.64 -2.19
C HIS A 126 0.14 -15.26 -2.82
N ILE A 127 -0.27 -14.17 -2.16
CA ILE A 127 -0.08 -12.79 -2.63
C ILE A 127 1.36 -12.36 -2.35
N LYS A 128 2.01 -11.75 -3.34
CA LYS A 128 3.42 -11.35 -3.24
C LYS A 128 3.61 -10.09 -2.39
N LEU A 129 4.60 -10.13 -1.49
CA LEU A 129 4.90 -9.10 -0.49
C LEU A 129 5.98 -8.14 -0.97
N PHE A 130 5.59 -6.93 -1.36
CA PHE A 130 6.51 -5.87 -1.78
C PHE A 130 6.65 -4.88 -0.64
N LEU A 131 7.75 -4.94 0.10
CA LEU A 131 7.87 -4.16 1.34
C LEU A 131 8.84 -2.99 1.21
N ASN A 132 8.37 -1.81 1.56
CA ASN A 132 9.21 -0.62 1.69
C ASN A 132 10.12 -0.74 2.93
N ILE A 133 11.40 -0.41 2.78
CA ILE A 133 12.35 -0.40 3.91
C ILE A 133 12.26 0.83 4.75
N ASP A 134 11.88 1.96 4.16
CA ASP A 134 11.77 3.25 4.82
C ASP A 134 10.38 3.85 4.61
N ALA A 135 9.95 4.57 5.64
CA ALA A 135 8.69 5.28 5.66
C ALA A 135 8.82 6.62 4.95
N GLU A 136 8.06 6.82 3.89
CA GLU A 136 7.98 8.10 3.16
C GLU A 136 7.45 9.25 4.05
N PHE A 137 6.74 8.91 5.12
CA PHE A 137 6.10 9.85 6.05
C PHE A 137 6.71 9.83 7.45
N GLY A 138 7.87 9.21 7.63
CA GLY A 138 8.41 9.03 8.97
C GLY A 138 9.92 8.79 9.03
N HIS A 139 10.51 9.24 10.12
CA HIS A 139 11.89 8.97 10.46
C HIS A 139 12.00 7.66 11.24
N SER A 140 12.84 6.73 10.78
CA SER A 140 13.07 5.48 11.50
C SER A 140 13.64 5.76 12.90
N LEU A 141 13.02 5.21 13.93
CA LEU A 141 13.57 5.23 15.30
C LEU A 141 14.63 4.15 15.50
N GLY A 142 14.83 3.26 14.52
CA GLY A 142 15.90 2.28 14.51
C GLY A 142 17.19 2.85 13.91
N GLN A 143 18.32 2.65 14.58
CA GLN A 143 19.64 3.11 14.11
C GLN A 143 20.40 2.07 13.27
N ARG A 144 19.73 0.99 12.84
CA ARG A 144 20.39 -0.07 12.09
C ARG A 144 20.71 0.41 10.68
N PRO A 145 21.90 0.06 10.14
CA PRO A 145 22.21 0.32 8.74
C PRO A 145 21.17 -0.27 7.79
N ILE A 146 20.92 0.40 6.68
CA ILE A 146 19.89 0.06 5.69
C ILE A 146 20.09 -1.33 5.09
N GLU A 147 21.33 -1.78 4.95
CA GLU A 147 21.71 -3.11 4.47
C GLU A 147 21.24 -4.19 5.46
N LEU A 148 21.40 -3.93 6.76
CA LEU A 148 20.95 -4.85 7.80
C LEU A 148 19.41 -4.84 7.89
N ARG A 149 18.77 -3.69 7.71
CA ARG A 149 17.30 -3.59 7.65
C ARG A 149 16.75 -4.39 6.47
N THR A 150 17.28 -4.17 5.26
CA THR A 150 16.95 -4.89 4.03
C THR A 150 17.08 -6.42 4.21
N LYS A 151 18.21 -6.90 4.74
CA LYS A 151 18.41 -8.34 4.99
C LYS A 151 17.36 -8.92 5.92
N ARG A 152 16.96 -8.18 6.95
CA ARG A 152 15.94 -8.61 7.92
C ARG A 152 14.53 -8.51 7.36
N THR A 153 14.25 -7.56 6.49
CA THR A 153 12.97 -7.47 5.76
C THR A 153 12.70 -8.75 4.98
N VAL A 154 13.71 -9.25 4.27
CA VAL A 154 13.60 -10.52 3.53
C VAL A 154 13.54 -11.70 4.50
N PHE A 155 14.46 -11.79 5.46
CA PHE A 155 14.59 -12.98 6.31
C PHE A 155 13.52 -13.12 7.40
N SER A 156 13.20 -12.02 8.09
CA SER A 156 12.29 -12.03 9.25
C SER A 156 10.85 -11.65 8.87
N SER A 157 10.68 -10.69 7.96
CA SER A 157 9.35 -10.22 7.53
C SER A 157 8.87 -10.87 6.23
N MET A 158 9.64 -11.83 5.69
CA MET A 158 9.28 -12.67 4.54
C MET A 158 8.94 -11.90 3.26
N ALA A 159 9.53 -10.71 3.06
CA ALA A 159 9.30 -9.94 1.83
C ALA A 159 9.74 -10.72 0.58
N ASP A 160 8.88 -10.75 -0.45
CA ASP A 160 9.23 -11.28 -1.78
C ASP A 160 10.06 -10.26 -2.57
N LEU A 161 9.82 -8.98 -2.34
CA LEU A 161 10.57 -7.88 -2.94
C LEU A 161 10.73 -6.74 -1.94
N VAL A 162 11.89 -6.10 -1.99
CA VAL A 162 12.20 -4.95 -1.14
C VAL A 162 12.18 -3.68 -1.99
N LEU A 163 11.44 -2.68 -1.51
CA LEU A 163 11.29 -1.37 -2.14
C LEU A 163 12.04 -0.32 -1.31
N ALA A 164 12.62 0.64 -2.02
CA ALA A 164 13.30 1.78 -1.44
C ALA A 164 12.67 3.05 -2.02
N SER A 165 12.15 3.89 -1.14
CA SER A 165 11.44 5.11 -1.47
C SER A 165 12.33 6.34 -1.30
N GLY A 166 11.95 7.42 -1.98
CA GLY A 166 12.52 8.73 -1.72
C GLY A 166 12.03 9.31 -0.40
N PRO A 167 12.63 10.41 0.08
CA PRO A 167 12.31 10.98 1.39
C PRO A 167 10.89 11.55 1.46
N ILE A 168 10.27 11.86 0.32
CA ILE A 168 8.89 12.39 0.21
C ILE A 168 8.29 11.86 -1.10
N ALA A 169 6.98 11.59 -1.11
CA ALA A 169 6.23 11.24 -2.31
C ALA A 169 6.53 12.20 -3.49
N GLY A 170 6.97 11.64 -4.61
CA GLY A 170 7.35 12.39 -5.82
C GLY A 170 8.82 12.84 -5.88
N GLN A 171 9.62 12.60 -4.83
CA GLN A 171 11.07 12.76 -4.87
C GLN A 171 11.77 11.42 -5.13
N PRO A 172 12.84 11.39 -5.96
CA PRO A 172 13.56 10.15 -6.22
C PRO A 172 14.34 9.69 -4.97
N ALA A 173 14.47 8.38 -4.81
CA ALA A 173 15.40 7.79 -3.84
C ALA A 173 16.86 8.09 -4.25
N ASP A 174 17.72 8.32 -3.27
CA ASP A 174 19.15 8.41 -3.51
C ASP A 174 19.71 7.00 -3.78
N HIS A 175 20.13 6.76 -5.02
CA HIS A 175 20.68 5.47 -5.45
C HIS A 175 21.97 5.08 -4.70
N LEU A 176 22.71 6.04 -4.14
CA LEU A 176 23.92 5.79 -3.36
C LEU A 176 23.62 5.22 -1.98
N ALA A 177 22.41 5.41 -1.45
CA ALA A 177 22.01 4.89 -0.14
C ALA A 177 21.73 3.37 -0.15
N LEU A 178 21.69 2.73 -1.33
CA LEU A 178 21.32 1.33 -1.53
C LEU A 178 22.48 0.44 -2.02
N GLN A 179 23.68 1.00 -2.24
CA GLN A 179 24.89 0.28 -2.66
C GLN A 179 25.75 -0.08 -1.44
#